data_AF-A0A7W1JZX5-F1
#
_entry.id   AF-A0A7W1JZX5-F1
#
_cell.length_a   1.000
_cell.length_b   1.000
_cell.length_c   1.000
_cell.angle_alpha   90.00
_cell.angle_beta   90.00
_cell.angle_gamma   90.00
#
_symmetry.space_group_name_H-M   'P 1'
#
loop_
_entity.id
_entity.type
_entity.pdbx_description
1 polymer ?
#
loop_
_entity_poly.entity_id
_entity_poly.type
_entity_poly.pdbx_seq_one_letter_code
_entity_poly.pdbx_strand_id
1 'polypeptide(L)'
;MPVVGSRFLVEAGFIIAVAVIAGIERFSTWWIIAVVAGAWLIVAAVEIAVWARNVVARQPRAVEEPADLAPAPAPAHASRPPVVVRPQPAVETREPEPESEPEPEAEPEPERKPGSPRIVAVPSHEPEPEPELEPERVVAYLPMNDSPREWNLRELERAARDQGGDNVAQNEERSYLLMYLREFAGPDGILPADFDALVRESFGDVLHSVA
;
A
#
# COMPACT_ATOMS: atom_id res chain seq x y z
N MET A 1 -2.65 32.88 16.53
CA MET A 1 -1.56 33.30 15.63
C MET A 1 -1.20 32.08 14.78
N PRO A 2 -1.45 32.06 13.45
CA PRO A 2 -1.04 30.94 12.63
C PRO A 2 0.48 30.86 12.63
N VAL A 3 1.02 29.71 13.05
CA VAL A 3 2.44 29.44 13.03
C VAL A 3 2.81 29.24 11.56
N VAL A 4 3.41 30.26 10.96
CA VAL A 4 4.04 30.14 9.64
C VAL A 4 5.12 29.07 9.78
N GLY A 5 4.84 27.86 9.30
CA GLY A 5 5.74 26.73 9.42
C GLY A 5 7.07 27.04 8.75
N SER A 6 8.16 26.52 9.30
CA SER A 6 9.51 26.64 8.75
C SER A 6 9.58 26.36 7.24
N ARG A 7 8.72 25.47 6.73
CA ARG A 7 8.53 25.18 5.30
C ARG A 7 8.24 26.43 4.45
N PHE A 8 7.39 27.33 4.93
CA PHE A 8 6.99 28.53 4.19
C PHE A 8 8.12 29.55 4.12
N LEU A 9 8.96 29.65 5.17
CA LEU A 9 10.13 30.52 5.15
C LEU A 9 11.21 30.00 4.17
N VAL A 10 11.37 28.68 4.07
CA VAL A 10 12.28 28.06 3.10
C VAL A 10 11.77 28.26 1.68
N GLU A 11 10.48 28.02 1.45
CA GLU A 11 9.84 28.19 0.14
C GLU A 11 9.85 29.66 -0.33
N ALA A 12 9.51 30.60 0.55
CA ALA A 12 9.57 32.02 0.25
C ALA A 12 11.02 32.50 -0.01
N GLY A 13 11.98 32.02 0.78
CA GLY A 13 13.40 32.31 0.57
C GLY A 13 13.90 31.80 -0.79
N PHE A 14 13.46 30.61 -1.20
CA PHE A 14 13.80 30.03 -2.49
C PHE A 14 13.23 30.84 -3.66
N ILE A 15 11.94 31.22 -3.59
CA ILE A 15 11.31 32.04 -4.64
C ILE A 15 11.96 33.41 -4.74
N ILE A 16 12.27 34.06 -3.61
CA ILE A 16 12.97 35.35 -3.59
C ILE A 16 14.37 35.22 -4.20
N ALA A 17 15.11 34.16 -3.87
CA ALA A 17 16.43 33.92 -4.46
C ALA A 17 16.35 33.72 -5.99
N VAL A 18 15.41 32.91 -6.48
CA VAL A 18 15.19 32.69 -7.92
C VAL A 18 14.80 33.99 -8.62
N ALA A 19 13.89 34.77 -8.02
CA ALA A 19 13.44 36.04 -8.58
C ALA A 19 14.54 37.11 -8.63
N VAL A 20 15.38 37.20 -7.58
CA VAL A 20 16.53 38.12 -7.54
C VAL A 20 17.56 37.73 -8.61
N ILE A 21 17.83 36.44 -8.80
CA ILE A 21 18.76 35.95 -9.82
C ILE A 21 18.21 36.19 -11.23
N ALA A 22 16.91 35.96 -11.44
CA ALA A 22 16.26 36.18 -12.73
C ALA A 22 16.13 37.67 -13.09
N GLY A 23 15.97 38.54 -12.08
CA GLY A 23 15.81 39.98 -12.28
C GLY A 23 17.11 40.73 -12.55
N ILE A 24 18.27 40.17 -12.20
CA ILE A 24 19.52 40.95 -12.20
C ILE A 24 20.16 41.10 -13.59
N GLU A 25 20.19 40.12 -14.51
CA GLU A 25 20.74 40.35 -15.87
C GLU A 25 20.17 39.43 -16.96
N ARG A 26 20.34 39.78 -18.25
CA ARG A 26 20.11 38.89 -19.42
C ARG A 26 21.04 37.68 -19.34
N PHE A 27 20.73 36.72 -18.47
CA PHE A 27 21.63 35.62 -18.22
C PHE A 27 21.66 34.63 -19.38
N SER A 28 22.88 34.31 -19.80
CA SER A 28 23.19 33.15 -20.62
C SER A 28 22.61 31.90 -19.99
N THR A 29 22.12 30.96 -20.80
CA THR A 29 21.59 29.65 -20.39
C THR A 29 22.50 28.93 -19.39
N TRP A 30 23.82 29.12 -19.50
CA TRP A 30 24.80 28.56 -18.57
C TRP A 30 24.65 29.03 -17.13
N TRP A 31 24.16 30.26 -16.90
CA TRP A 31 23.97 30.79 -15.55
C TRP A 31 22.69 30.30 -14.90
N ILE A 32 21.64 30.05 -15.70
CA ILE A 32 20.44 29.36 -15.23
C ILE A 32 20.83 27.95 -14.75
N ILE A 33 21.62 27.22 -15.54
CA ILE A 33 22.12 25.89 -15.16
C ILE A 33 22.95 25.96 -13.88
N ALA A 34 23.88 26.91 -13.77
CA ALA A 34 24.72 27.07 -12.58
C ALA A 34 23.90 27.35 -11.32
N VAL A 35 22.86 28.19 -11.42
CA VAL A 35 21.97 28.52 -10.30
C VAL A 35 21.12 27.33 -9.89
N VAL A 36 20.52 26.63 -10.85
CA VAL A 36 19.72 25.42 -10.57
C VAL A 36 20.60 24.33 -9.95
N ALA A 37 21.81 24.12 -10.48
CA ALA A 37 22.77 23.18 -9.90
C ALA A 37 23.21 23.59 -8.49
N GLY A 38 23.45 24.88 -8.26
CA GLY A 38 23.77 25.42 -6.93
C GLY A 38 22.64 25.21 -5.93
N ALA A 39 21.40 25.49 -6.33
CA ALA A 39 20.22 25.22 -5.52
C ALA A 39 20.07 23.72 -5.20
N TRP A 40 20.26 22.85 -6.18
CA TRP A 40 20.20 21.39 -6.00
C TRP A 40 21.29 20.89 -5.03
N LEU A 41 22.52 21.40 -5.14
CA LEU A 41 23.61 21.07 -4.23
C LEU A 41 23.34 21.50 -2.78
N ILE A 42 22.69 22.66 -2.59
CA ILE A 42 22.31 23.13 -1.25
C ILE A 42 21.27 22.21 -0.64
N VAL A 43 20.23 21.81 -1.40
CA VAL A 43 19.21 20.86 -0.94
C VAL A 43 19.84 19.52 -0.57
N ALA A 44 20.67 18.97 -1.46
CA ALA A 44 21.38 17.71 -1.21
C ALA A 44 22.25 17.78 0.06
N ALA A 45 22.99 18.89 0.27
CA ALA A 45 23.81 19.07 1.46
C ALA A 45 22.99 19.10 2.75
N VAL A 46 21.81 19.73 2.74
CA VAL A 46 20.90 19.77 3.89
C VAL A 46 20.35 18.38 4.19
N GLU A 47 19.87 17.66 3.18
CA GLU A 47 19.37 16.29 3.34
C GLU A 47 20.44 15.35 3.91
N ILE A 48 21.66 15.42 3.36
CA ILE A 48 22.81 14.65 3.85
C ILE A 48 23.12 14.99 5.31
N ALA A 49 23.08 16.27 5.68
CA ALA A 49 23.34 16.69 7.06
C ALA A 49 22.26 16.21 8.04
N VAL A 50 20.98 16.22 7.64
CA VAL A 50 19.87 15.69 8.43
C VAL A 50 19.99 14.18 8.59
N TRP A 51 20.25 13.46 7.49
CA TRP A 51 20.49 12.02 7.49
C TRP A 51 21.66 11.65 8.40
N ALA A 52 22.82 12.31 8.25
CA ALA A 52 24.01 12.05 9.05
C ALA A 52 23.77 12.25 10.55
N ARG A 53 23.02 13.30 10.94
CA ARG A 53 22.64 13.51 12.34
C ARG A 53 21.75 12.40 12.88
N ASN A 54 20.79 11.93 12.08
CA ASN A 54 19.87 10.86 12.46
C ASN A 54 20.58 9.50 12.57
N VAL A 55 21.56 9.23 11.71
CA VAL A 55 22.37 8.00 11.76
C VAL A 55 23.29 7.99 12.98
N VAL A 56 23.95 9.10 13.28
CA VAL A 56 24.83 9.22 14.46
C VAL A 56 24.02 9.14 15.77
N ALA A 57 22.82 9.73 15.82
CA ALA A 57 21.95 9.66 17.00
C ALA A 57 21.41 8.24 17.27
N ARG A 58 21.31 7.37 16.25
CA ARG A 58 20.91 5.96 16.41
C ARG A 58 22.05 5.04 16.88
N GLN A 59 23.27 5.56 17.10
CA GLN A 59 24.46 4.75 17.36
C GLN A 59 24.95 4.51 18.80
N PRO A 60 24.26 4.82 19.93
CA PRO A 60 24.77 4.41 21.24
C PRO A 60 23.93 3.30 21.88
N ARG A 61 24.22 2.02 21.59
CA ARG A 61 24.20 0.90 22.57
C ARG A 61 24.67 -0.44 21.98
N ALA A 62 25.87 -0.46 21.39
CA ALA A 62 26.59 -1.72 21.22
C ALA A 62 27.72 -1.74 22.25
N VAL A 63 27.68 -2.75 23.13
CA VAL A 63 28.76 -3.18 24.04
C VAL A 63 28.99 -2.32 25.29
N GLU A 64 28.13 -2.53 26.28
CA GLU A 64 28.58 -2.61 27.68
C GLU A 64 28.01 -3.93 28.24
N GLU A 65 28.63 -5.03 27.80
CA GLU A 65 28.43 -6.36 28.38
C GLU A 65 29.42 -6.47 29.54
N PRO A 66 28.97 -6.50 30.81
CA PRO A 66 29.86 -6.81 31.92
C PRO A 66 30.29 -8.27 31.79
N ALA A 67 31.48 -8.45 31.22
CA ALA A 67 32.24 -9.68 31.29
C ALA A 67 32.70 -9.91 32.74
N ASP A 68 31.81 -10.42 33.58
CA ASP A 68 32.19 -11.18 34.77
C ASP A 68 30.96 -11.89 35.33
N LEU A 69 30.90 -13.22 35.15
CA LEU A 69 30.69 -14.24 36.18
C LEU A 69 30.15 -15.56 35.58
N ALA A 70 31.09 -16.48 35.36
CA ALA A 70 31.02 -17.93 35.63
C ALA A 70 30.05 -18.86 34.83
N PRO A 71 30.44 -20.14 34.62
CA PRO A 71 29.68 -21.10 33.81
C PRO A 71 28.52 -21.73 34.59
N ALA A 72 27.51 -22.16 33.82
CA ALA A 72 26.24 -22.73 34.28
C ALA A 72 26.35 -23.97 35.20
N PRO A 73 25.29 -24.24 35.98
CA PRO A 73 24.77 -25.59 36.08
C PRO A 73 23.36 -25.72 35.47
N ALA A 74 23.13 -26.91 34.91
CA ALA A 74 21.94 -27.39 34.22
C ALA A 74 20.59 -27.07 34.89
N PRO A 75 19.47 -27.02 34.12
CA PRO A 75 18.16 -26.62 34.64
C PRO A 75 17.63 -27.65 35.64
N ALA A 76 17.75 -27.34 36.93
CA ALA A 76 16.95 -27.97 37.95
C ALA A 76 15.50 -27.50 37.78
N HIS A 77 14.61 -28.46 37.52
CA HIS A 77 13.17 -28.30 37.54
C HIS A 77 12.71 -27.48 38.76
N ALA A 78 12.51 -26.18 38.56
CA ALA A 78 11.80 -25.34 39.51
C ALA A 78 10.31 -25.71 39.40
N SER A 79 9.87 -26.50 40.38
CA SER A 79 8.47 -26.83 40.60
C SER A 79 7.65 -25.54 40.61
N ARG A 80 6.77 -25.36 39.61
CA ARG A 80 5.71 -24.37 39.70
C ARG A 80 4.91 -24.65 40.98
N PRO A 81 4.65 -23.66 41.85
CA PRO A 81 3.68 -23.86 42.93
C PRO A 81 2.34 -24.26 42.30
N PRO A 82 1.60 -25.24 42.86
CA PRO A 82 0.31 -25.61 42.32
C PRO A 82 -0.60 -24.39 42.38
N VAL A 83 -0.97 -23.89 41.20
CA VAL A 83 -2.08 -22.94 41.05
C VAL A 83 -3.28 -23.62 41.67
N VAL A 84 -3.76 -23.09 42.78
CA VAL A 84 -5.07 -23.44 43.34
C VAL A 84 -6.10 -22.98 42.32
N VAL A 85 -6.45 -23.88 41.41
CA VAL A 85 -7.59 -23.72 40.52
C VAL A 85 -8.81 -23.72 41.42
N ARG A 86 -9.36 -22.52 41.67
CA ARG A 86 -10.72 -22.38 42.17
C ARG A 86 -11.62 -23.15 41.19
N PRO A 87 -12.43 -24.13 41.63
CA PRO A 87 -13.36 -24.81 40.75
C PRO A 87 -14.26 -23.76 40.10
N GLN A 88 -14.04 -23.52 38.80
CA GLN A 88 -15.03 -22.83 38.00
C GLN A 88 -16.26 -23.74 37.98
N PRO A 89 -17.46 -23.24 38.30
CA PRO A 89 -18.69 -23.99 38.07
C PRO A 89 -18.70 -24.43 36.61
N ALA A 90 -18.79 -25.74 36.39
CA ALA A 90 -19.02 -26.33 35.10
C ALA A 90 -20.36 -25.80 34.57
N VAL A 91 -20.31 -24.75 33.76
CA VAL A 91 -21.41 -24.44 32.86
C VAL A 91 -21.24 -25.38 31.70
N GLU A 92 -22.12 -26.37 31.68
CA GLU A 92 -22.33 -27.36 30.63
C GLU A 92 -22.03 -26.80 29.25
N THR A 93 -21.06 -27.44 28.60
CA THR A 93 -21.09 -27.73 27.18
C THR A 93 -22.53 -28.07 26.75
N ARG A 94 -23.26 -27.10 26.21
CA ARG A 94 -24.29 -27.42 25.23
C ARG A 94 -23.58 -27.59 23.90
N GLU A 95 -23.27 -28.84 23.59
CA GLU A 95 -23.12 -29.27 22.21
C GLU A 95 -24.37 -28.80 21.44
N PRO A 96 -24.22 -28.06 20.32
CA PRO A 96 -25.35 -27.86 19.43
C PRO A 96 -25.76 -29.22 18.86
N GLU A 97 -27.02 -29.59 19.03
CA GLU A 97 -27.61 -30.70 18.28
C GLU A 97 -27.41 -30.45 16.78
N PRO A 98 -26.96 -31.46 16.00
CA PRO A 98 -26.83 -31.34 14.56
C PRO A 98 -28.22 -31.49 13.93
N GLU A 99 -28.92 -30.37 13.75
CA GLU A 99 -30.07 -30.33 12.85
C GLU A 99 -29.59 -30.20 11.40
N SER A 100 -29.48 -31.36 10.77
CA SER A 100 -29.85 -31.66 9.38
C SER A 100 -29.36 -30.72 8.28
N GLU A 101 -28.37 -31.18 7.52
CA GLU A 101 -28.24 -30.86 6.10
C GLU A 101 -29.56 -31.15 5.37
N PRO A 102 -30.19 -30.17 4.71
CA PRO A 102 -31.05 -30.45 3.57
C PRO A 102 -30.18 -30.59 2.32
N GLU A 103 -30.44 -31.67 1.59
CA GLU A 103 -29.89 -31.99 0.27
C GLU A 103 -29.86 -30.79 -0.70
N PRO A 104 -28.89 -30.77 -1.64
CA PRO A 104 -28.83 -29.75 -2.67
C PRO A 104 -30.04 -29.85 -3.60
N GLU A 105 -30.99 -28.92 -3.47
CA GLU A 105 -32.00 -28.72 -4.49
C GLU A 105 -31.33 -28.16 -5.76
N ALA A 106 -31.17 -29.07 -6.72
CA ALA A 106 -31.08 -28.90 -8.16
C ALA A 106 -30.74 -27.49 -8.70
N GLU A 107 -29.59 -27.44 -9.39
CA GLU A 107 -29.35 -26.48 -10.47
C GLU A 107 -30.60 -26.36 -11.37
N PRO A 108 -31.15 -25.16 -11.59
CA PRO A 108 -31.95 -24.94 -12.77
C PRO A 108 -31.01 -24.99 -13.98
N GLU A 109 -31.14 -26.09 -14.73
CA GLU A 109 -30.65 -26.29 -16.08
C GLU A 109 -30.83 -25.00 -16.91
N PRO A 110 -29.81 -24.58 -17.68
CA PRO A 110 -29.89 -23.38 -18.48
C PRO A 110 -30.94 -23.57 -19.59
N GLU A 111 -32.05 -22.83 -19.56
CA GLU A 111 -32.92 -22.67 -20.72
C GLU A 111 -32.16 -21.90 -21.82
N ARG A 112 -31.35 -22.62 -22.60
CA ARG A 112 -30.98 -22.23 -23.95
C ARG A 112 -32.23 -22.22 -24.81
N LYS A 113 -32.84 -21.05 -25.00
CA LYS A 113 -33.65 -20.82 -26.19
C LYS A 113 -32.72 -20.36 -27.32
N PRO A 114 -32.58 -21.12 -28.42
CA PRO A 114 -31.80 -20.71 -29.56
C PRO A 114 -32.54 -19.58 -30.30
N GLY A 115 -31.90 -18.43 -30.40
CA GLY A 115 -32.45 -17.25 -31.05
C GLY A 115 -31.39 -16.47 -31.83
N SER A 116 -30.68 -17.13 -32.73
CA SER A 116 -29.98 -16.46 -33.84
C SER A 116 -30.74 -16.71 -35.13
N PRO A 117 -30.57 -15.90 -36.19
CA PRO A 117 -30.81 -14.46 -36.28
C PRO A 117 -31.73 -14.18 -37.48
N ARG A 118 -32.74 -13.29 -37.37
CA ARG A 118 -33.44 -12.83 -38.59
C ARG A 118 -32.71 -11.61 -39.16
N ILE A 119 -31.75 -11.91 -40.02
CA ILE A 119 -31.18 -10.98 -41.00
C ILE A 119 -32.34 -10.33 -41.76
N VAL A 120 -32.56 -9.04 -41.55
CA VAL A 120 -33.28 -8.20 -42.51
C VAL A 120 -32.20 -7.58 -43.38
N ALA A 121 -32.16 -8.02 -44.64
CA ALA A 121 -31.33 -7.46 -45.67
C ALA A 121 -31.65 -5.96 -45.82
N VAL A 122 -30.67 -5.11 -45.54
CA VAL A 122 -30.65 -3.73 -46.05
C VAL A 122 -29.79 -3.73 -47.32
N PRO A 123 -30.23 -3.08 -48.41
CA PRO A 123 -29.58 -3.18 -49.72
C PRO A 123 -28.11 -2.74 -49.74
N SER A 124 -27.34 -3.43 -50.58
CA SER A 124 -25.94 -3.19 -50.92
C SER A 124 -25.66 -1.71 -51.23
N HIS A 125 -24.81 -1.06 -50.43
CA HIS A 125 -24.03 0.09 -50.89
C HIS A 125 -22.69 -0.43 -51.42
N GLU A 126 -22.29 0.03 -52.61
CA GLU A 126 -21.00 -0.25 -53.23
C GLU A 126 -19.84 0.10 -52.27
N PRO A 127 -18.78 -0.72 -52.19
CA PRO A 127 -17.64 -0.45 -51.33
C PRO A 127 -16.74 0.64 -51.91
N GLU A 128 -16.58 1.76 -51.19
CA GLU A 128 -15.37 2.57 -51.30
C GLU A 128 -14.18 1.76 -50.77
N PRO A 129 -12.98 1.85 -51.39
CA PRO A 129 -11.82 1.09 -50.95
C PRO A 129 -11.34 1.57 -49.57
N GLU A 130 -11.45 0.71 -48.56
CA GLU A 130 -10.86 0.90 -47.24
C GLU A 130 -9.32 0.97 -47.36
N PRO A 131 -8.64 1.92 -46.69
CA PRO A 131 -7.19 1.85 -46.52
C PRO A 131 -6.84 0.65 -45.64
N GLU A 132 -5.82 -0.11 -46.02
CA GLU A 132 -5.27 -1.23 -45.24
C GLU A 132 -4.97 -0.77 -43.81
N LEU A 133 -5.84 -1.13 -42.86
CA LEU A 133 -5.57 -1.01 -41.44
C LEU A 133 -4.43 -1.97 -41.11
N GLU A 134 -3.25 -1.40 -40.82
CA GLU A 134 -2.20 -2.07 -40.08
C GLU A 134 -2.84 -2.81 -38.90
N PRO A 135 -2.44 -4.07 -38.60
CA PRO A 135 -3.13 -4.87 -37.60
C PRO A 135 -3.08 -4.12 -36.28
N GLU A 136 -4.22 -3.55 -35.88
CA GLU A 136 -4.48 -3.15 -34.51
C GLU A 136 -4.19 -4.41 -33.71
N ARG A 137 -3.06 -4.38 -33.00
CA ARG A 137 -2.71 -5.37 -32.02
C ARG A 137 -3.85 -5.31 -31.01
N VAL A 138 -4.86 -6.14 -31.21
CA VAL A 138 -5.91 -6.41 -30.24
C VAL A 138 -5.15 -6.97 -29.05
N VAL A 139 -4.80 -6.07 -28.14
CA VAL A 139 -4.39 -6.41 -26.81
C VAL A 139 -5.63 -7.12 -26.28
N ALA A 140 -5.56 -8.45 -26.25
CA ALA A 140 -6.48 -9.23 -25.48
C ALA A 140 -6.34 -8.70 -24.05
N TYR A 141 -7.23 -7.78 -23.65
CA TYR A 141 -7.48 -7.50 -22.26
C TYR A 141 -7.98 -8.82 -21.71
N LEU A 142 -7.05 -9.60 -21.15
CA LEU A 142 -7.40 -10.59 -20.13
C LEU A 142 -8.36 -9.85 -19.19
N PRO A 143 -9.54 -10.39 -18.88
CA PRO A 143 -10.33 -9.87 -17.78
C PRO A 143 -9.48 -10.11 -16.53
N MET A 144 -8.59 -9.17 -16.22
CA MET A 144 -8.16 -8.91 -14.87
C MET A 144 -9.46 -8.73 -14.10
N ASN A 145 -9.55 -9.27 -12.89
CA ASN A 145 -10.71 -9.10 -12.03
C ASN A 145 -10.89 -7.59 -11.73
N ASP A 146 -11.48 -6.87 -12.68
CA ASP A 146 -11.70 -5.42 -12.77
C ASP A 146 -13.05 -5.03 -12.18
N SER A 147 -13.77 -6.00 -11.61
CA SER A 147 -14.89 -5.68 -10.75
C SER A 147 -14.34 -4.98 -9.51
N PRO A 148 -14.86 -3.78 -9.16
CA PRO A 148 -14.47 -3.08 -7.95
C PRO A 148 -14.55 -4.01 -6.75
N ARG A 149 -13.41 -4.27 -6.12
CA ARG A 149 -13.30 -5.19 -4.99
C ARG A 149 -13.31 -4.43 -3.67
N GLU A 150 -14.04 -4.95 -2.70
CA GLU A 150 -13.97 -4.50 -1.31
C GLU A 150 -12.74 -5.09 -0.61
N TRP A 151 -12.02 -4.26 0.13
CA TRP A 151 -10.78 -4.64 0.81
C TRP A 151 -10.94 -4.64 2.32
N ASN A 152 -10.39 -5.66 3.00
CA ASN A 152 -10.35 -5.64 4.46
C ASN A 152 -9.09 -4.91 4.94
N LEU A 153 -9.27 -3.84 5.73
CA LEU A 153 -8.17 -3.02 6.22
C LEU A 153 -7.18 -3.83 7.08
N ARG A 154 -7.65 -4.81 7.86
CA ARG A 154 -6.76 -5.66 8.67
C ARG A 154 -5.90 -6.59 7.82
N GLU A 155 -6.37 -7.00 6.65
CA GLU A 155 -5.60 -7.78 5.71
C GLU A 155 -4.49 -6.94 5.08
N LEU A 156 -4.81 -5.70 4.68
CA LEU A 156 -3.83 -4.74 4.18
C LEU A 156 -2.77 -4.41 5.25
N GLU A 157 -3.16 -4.18 6.50
CA GLU A 157 -2.24 -3.93 7.62
C GLU A 157 -1.35 -5.14 7.92
N ARG A 158 -1.86 -6.36 7.76
CA ARG A 158 -1.07 -7.59 7.92
C ARG A 158 -0.07 -7.73 6.78
N ALA A 159 -0.54 -7.65 5.55
CA ALA A 159 0.29 -7.75 4.35
C ALA A 159 1.43 -6.72 4.39
N ALA A 160 1.13 -5.46 4.72
CA ALA A 160 2.14 -4.40 4.80
C ALA A 160 3.21 -4.66 5.87
N ARG A 161 2.82 -5.25 7.01
CA ARG A 161 3.76 -5.63 8.08
C ARG A 161 4.66 -6.79 7.67
N ASP A 162 4.12 -7.76 6.94
CA ASP A 162 4.83 -8.96 6.52
C ASP A 162 5.94 -8.63 5.48
N GLN A 163 5.81 -7.53 4.74
CA GLN A 163 6.78 -7.05 3.74
C GLN A 163 7.82 -6.04 4.27
N GLY A 164 7.92 -5.81 5.58
CA GLY A 164 8.61 -4.67 6.22
C GLY A 164 10.13 -4.49 6.03
N GLY A 165 10.75 -4.97 4.94
CA GLY A 165 12.18 -4.88 4.69
C GLY A 165 12.61 -4.28 3.34
N ASP A 166 11.76 -4.30 2.31
CA ASP A 166 12.26 -4.12 0.93
C ASP A 166 12.32 -2.65 0.47
N ASN A 167 11.47 -1.77 1.00
CA ASN A 167 11.49 -0.34 0.68
C ASN A 167 10.95 0.52 1.83
N VAL A 168 11.84 1.25 2.50
CA VAL A 168 11.49 2.11 3.65
C VAL A 168 10.53 3.24 3.26
N ALA A 169 10.78 3.90 2.11
CA ALA A 169 9.94 5.01 1.66
C ALA A 169 8.51 4.56 1.35
N GLN A 170 8.37 3.42 0.69
CA GLN A 170 7.07 2.86 0.32
C GLN A 170 6.32 2.33 1.55
N ASN A 171 7.04 1.78 2.53
CA ASN A 171 6.45 1.37 3.80
C ASN A 171 5.93 2.55 4.62
N GLU A 172 6.63 3.70 4.62
CA GLU A 172 6.14 4.93 5.23
C GLU A 172 4.88 5.46 4.53
N GLU A 173 4.86 5.49 3.19
CA GLU A 173 3.69 5.89 2.40
C GLU A 173 2.46 5.04 2.72
N ARG A 174 2.60 3.71 2.71
CA ARG A 174 1.53 2.78 3.11
C ARG A 174 1.05 3.02 4.53
N SER A 175 1.96 3.33 5.45
CA SER A 175 1.61 3.64 6.84
C SER A 175 0.71 4.88 6.93
N TYR A 176 1.00 5.92 6.14
CA TYR A 176 0.12 7.09 6.03
C TYR A 176 -1.21 6.75 5.35
N LEU A 177 -1.19 5.93 4.29
CA LEU A 177 -2.41 5.51 3.60
C LEU A 177 -3.34 4.72 4.53
N LEU A 178 -2.81 3.76 5.29
CA LEU A 178 -3.59 2.97 6.26
C LEU A 178 -4.22 3.84 7.34
N MET A 179 -3.54 4.90 7.77
CA MET A 179 -4.09 5.87 8.72
C MET A 179 -5.32 6.59 8.13
N TYR A 180 -5.24 7.03 6.86
CA TYR A 180 -6.35 7.71 6.17
C TYR A 180 -7.50 6.74 5.85
N LEU A 181 -7.19 5.56 5.30
CA LEU A 181 -8.17 4.54 4.93
C LEU A 181 -9.01 4.06 6.13
N ARG A 182 -8.46 4.10 7.34
CA ARG A 182 -9.19 3.77 8.57
C ARG A 182 -10.42 4.66 8.81
N GLU A 183 -10.41 5.91 8.35
CA GLU A 183 -11.55 6.82 8.47
C GLU A 183 -12.71 6.41 7.55
N PHE A 184 -12.41 5.72 6.45
CA PHE A 184 -13.40 5.29 5.45
C PHE A 184 -13.85 3.84 5.63
N ALA A 185 -13.15 3.07 6.46
CA ALA A 185 -13.50 1.70 6.74
C ALA A 185 -14.76 1.61 7.61
N GLY A 186 -15.64 0.67 7.26
CA GLY A 186 -16.81 0.34 8.07
C GLY A 186 -16.43 -0.22 9.46
N PRO A 187 -17.41 -0.44 10.35
CA PRO A 187 -17.17 -1.06 11.66
C PRO A 187 -16.63 -2.50 11.56
N ASP A 188 -16.83 -3.14 10.42
CA ASP A 188 -16.29 -4.44 10.00
C ASP A 188 -14.84 -4.35 9.46
N GLY A 189 -14.32 -3.14 9.26
CA GLY A 189 -13.01 -2.88 8.68
C GLY A 189 -12.98 -3.05 7.16
N ILE A 190 -14.14 -3.06 6.49
CA ILE A 190 -14.23 -3.17 5.03
C ILE A 190 -14.17 -1.77 4.41
N LEU A 191 -13.33 -1.64 3.39
CA LEU A 191 -13.19 -0.44 2.57
C LEU A 191 -14.17 -0.48 1.39
N PRO A 192 -14.84 0.65 1.09
CA PRO A 192 -15.68 0.77 -0.10
C PRO A 192 -14.90 0.47 -1.38
N ALA A 193 -15.59 -0.10 -2.37
CA ALA A 193 -14.98 -0.51 -3.63
C ALA A 193 -14.40 0.66 -4.46
N ASP A 194 -14.80 1.91 -4.19
CA ASP A 194 -14.21 3.11 -4.80
C ASP A 194 -12.71 3.26 -4.51
N PHE A 195 -12.22 2.66 -3.41
CA PHE A 195 -10.81 2.66 -3.04
C PHE A 195 -10.01 1.52 -3.68
N ASP A 196 -10.64 0.62 -4.45
CA ASP A 196 -9.96 -0.55 -5.04
C ASP A 196 -8.75 -0.14 -5.90
N ALA A 197 -8.91 0.87 -6.75
CA ALA A 197 -7.83 1.36 -7.61
C ALA A 197 -6.62 1.85 -6.80
N LEU A 198 -6.88 2.64 -5.74
CA LEU A 198 -5.84 3.16 -4.85
C LEU A 198 -5.15 2.02 -4.08
N VAL A 199 -5.92 1.05 -3.58
CA VAL A 199 -5.36 -0.08 -2.84
C VAL A 199 -4.48 -0.94 -3.74
N ARG A 200 -4.90 -1.19 -4.99
CA ARG A 200 -4.08 -1.93 -5.96
C ARG A 200 -2.81 -1.20 -6.36
N GLU A 201 -2.88 0.12 -6.52
CA GLU A 201 -1.70 0.94 -6.83
C GLU A 201 -0.69 0.94 -5.67
N SER A 202 -1.14 1.15 -4.44
CA SER A 202 -0.24 1.33 -3.29
C SER A 202 0.18 0.02 -2.59
N PHE A 203 -0.66 -1.02 -2.65
CA PHE A 203 -0.43 -2.32 -1.99
C PHE A 203 -0.29 -3.50 -2.96
N GLY A 204 -0.31 -3.28 -4.27
CA GLY A 204 -0.32 -4.36 -5.26
C GLY A 204 0.87 -5.32 -5.12
N ASP A 205 2.07 -4.78 -4.93
CA ASP A 205 3.29 -5.56 -4.68
C ASP A 205 3.23 -6.39 -3.38
N VAL A 206 2.54 -5.88 -2.36
CA VAL A 206 2.30 -6.60 -1.09
C VAL A 206 1.34 -7.76 -1.30
N LEU A 207 0.24 -7.49 -2.00
CA LEU A 207 -0.82 -8.46 -2.26
C LEU A 207 -0.36 -9.59 -3.19
N HIS A 208 0.55 -9.30 -4.12
CA HIS A 208 1.16 -10.33 -4.99
C HIS A 208 2.12 -11.27 -4.25
N SER A 209 2.65 -10.86 -3.09
CA SER A 209 3.56 -11.71 -2.30
C SER A 209 2.84 -12.70 -1.37
N VAL A 210 1.53 -12.53 -1.16
CA VAL A 210 0.70 -13.35 -0.27
C VAL A 210 -0.12 -14.40 -1.05
N ALA A 211 -0.07 -14.37 -2.39
CA ALA A 211 -0.71 -15.35 -3.28
C ALA A 211 0.24 -16.51 -3.62
#